data_AF-A0A5B1QHG7-F1
#
_entry.id   AF-A0A5B1QHG7-F1
#
_cell.length_a   1.000
_cell.length_b   1.000
_cell.length_c   1.000
_cell.angle_alpha   90.00
_cell.angle_beta   90.00
_cell.angle_gamma   90.00
#
_symmetry.space_group_name_H-M   'P 1'
#
loop_
_entity.id
_entity.type
_entity.pdbx_description
1 polymer ?
#
loop_
_entity_poly.entity_id
_entity_poly.type
_entity_poly.pdbx_seq_one_letter_code
_entity_poly.pdbx_strand_id
1 'polypeptide(L)'
;MYHPPSAFSPVQPHINLPNELLQHIIEDAWSLSLSPEDCIAILTSFPLVNKTFLVICNRLFFQDVQIPSVGYADHYLSLLRSPTHDEIQKGAVHSKLSIPSPHLVNSLCRSITFHMPGGPGYPAILPIQLYRDKHPMGQAMTTILYQINILGYTPSLERLVIQYTNWGYNDVFDHQRLLDVPQSVSSLELHFRFNTETPSRLVDSLRSRYFGRRRFGNWALPNIRHLTVTGGCTEFLLDTIQVCPALATLEIDMVLPLPQLAPLPPSLQSLTIRPPHGFILDKQATEKLQLTKAVLLGLLHPKSRRRLILRTSGADPRVLEHTIGICRNHSIDLIHIPCH
;
A
#
# COMPACT_ATOMS: atom_id res chain seq x y z
N MET A 1 -59.27 29.14 29.30
CA MET A 1 -58.06 29.01 28.45
C MET A 1 -57.57 27.58 28.61
N TYR A 2 -57.71 26.75 27.57
CA TYR A 2 -57.23 25.37 27.54
C TYR A 2 -55.81 25.36 26.98
N HIS A 3 -54.83 24.92 27.77
CA HIS A 3 -53.50 24.60 27.25
C HIS A 3 -53.54 23.21 26.61
N PRO A 4 -53.13 23.05 25.33
CA PRO A 4 -53.03 21.74 24.73
C PRO A 4 -51.91 20.92 25.41
N PRO A 5 -52.09 19.60 25.56
CA PRO A 5 -51.09 18.73 26.18
C PRO A 5 -49.84 18.68 25.31
N SER A 6 -48.70 18.92 25.94
CA SER A 6 -47.36 18.83 25.37
C SER A 6 -47.18 17.52 24.62
N ALA A 7 -46.88 17.61 23.32
CA ALA A 7 -46.57 16.47 22.48
C ALA A 7 -45.41 15.69 23.10
N PHE A 8 -45.64 14.41 23.38
CA PHE A 8 -44.60 13.47 23.78
C PHE A 8 -43.52 13.46 22.68
N SER A 9 -42.34 13.97 22.99
CA SER A 9 -41.18 13.78 22.12
C SER A 9 -40.86 12.29 22.08
N PRO A 10 -40.80 11.66 20.90
CA PRO A 10 -40.46 10.24 20.80
C PRO A 10 -39.06 10.05 21.37
N VAL A 11 -38.95 9.25 22.44
CA VAL A 11 -37.68 8.80 23.00
C VAL A 11 -37.00 7.99 21.91
N GLN A 12 -36.02 8.58 21.21
CA GLN A 12 -35.21 7.82 20.27
C GLN A 12 -34.47 6.73 21.05
N PRO A 13 -34.57 5.46 20.62
CA PRO A 13 -33.80 4.39 21.25
C PRO A 13 -32.30 4.69 21.08
N HIS A 14 -31.63 4.98 22.19
CA HIS A 14 -30.18 5.09 22.22
C HIS A 14 -29.60 3.68 22.07
N ILE A 15 -29.18 3.34 20.85
CA ILE A 15 -28.35 2.15 20.61
C ILE A 15 -26.97 2.46 21.20
N ASN A 16 -26.72 1.98 22.42
CA ASN A 16 -25.41 2.04 23.07
C ASN A 16 -24.57 0.85 22.62
N LEU A 17 -23.71 1.06 21.62
CA LEU A 17 -22.70 0.08 21.25
C LEU A 17 -21.55 0.10 22.29
N PRO A 18 -21.07 -1.06 22.76
CA PRO A 18 -19.82 -1.17 23.51
C PRO A 18 -18.64 -0.52 22.76
N ASN A 19 -17.73 0.11 23.50
CA ASN A 19 -16.60 0.84 22.92
C ASN A 19 -15.67 -0.08 22.12
N GLU A 20 -15.56 -1.34 22.52
CA GLU A 20 -14.74 -2.37 21.86
C GLU A 20 -15.29 -2.70 20.48
N LEU A 21 -16.61 -2.84 20.36
CA LEU A 21 -17.26 -3.08 19.06
C LEU A 21 -17.14 -1.86 18.17
N LEU A 22 -17.31 -0.66 18.74
CA LEU A 22 -17.13 0.57 17.99
C LEU A 22 -15.69 0.70 17.44
N GLN A 23 -14.69 0.39 18.27
CA GLN A 23 -13.30 0.40 17.87
C GLN A 23 -13.05 -0.57 16.72
N HIS A 24 -13.55 -1.81 16.82
CA HIS A 24 -13.40 -2.79 15.74
C HIS A 24 -14.08 -2.36 14.45
N ILE A 25 -15.28 -1.78 14.50
CA ILE A 25 -15.97 -1.27 13.31
C ILE A 25 -15.13 -0.17 12.61
N ILE A 26 -14.56 0.76 13.38
CA ILE A 26 -13.72 1.83 12.82
C ILE A 26 -12.40 1.27 12.30
N GLU A 27 -11.77 0.33 13.01
CA GLU A 27 -10.55 -0.36 12.57
C GLU A 27 -10.78 -1.10 11.24
N ASP A 28 -11.86 -1.88 11.15
CA ASP A 28 -12.23 -2.60 9.95
C ASP A 28 -12.48 -1.63 8.80
N ALA A 29 -13.27 -0.58 9.02
CA ALA A 29 -13.54 0.45 8.02
C ALA A 29 -12.26 1.16 7.54
N TRP A 30 -11.34 1.47 8.45
CA TRP A 30 -10.07 2.14 8.12
C TRP A 30 -9.06 1.22 7.42
N SER A 31 -9.17 -0.10 7.64
CA SER A 31 -8.32 -1.11 6.99
C SER A 31 -8.73 -1.40 5.53
N LEU A 32 -9.91 -0.94 5.11
CA LEU A 32 -10.39 -1.12 3.74
C LEU A 32 -9.52 -0.38 2.73
N SER A 33 -9.57 -0.84 1.48
CA SER A 33 -9.01 -0.10 0.35
C SER A 33 -9.89 1.10 0.00
N LEU A 34 -9.78 2.18 0.77
CA LEU A 34 -10.55 3.41 0.60
C LEU A 34 -10.07 4.22 -0.61
N SER A 35 -11.00 4.87 -1.31
CA SER A 35 -10.66 5.94 -2.25
C SER A 35 -10.15 7.18 -1.48
N PRO A 36 -9.40 8.10 -2.13
CA PRO A 36 -9.03 9.36 -1.49
C PRO A 36 -10.24 10.15 -0.96
N GLU A 37 -11.35 10.13 -1.69
CA GLU A 37 -12.59 10.80 -1.32
C GLU A 37 -13.22 10.18 -0.06
N ASP A 38 -13.31 8.84 -0.01
CA ASP A 38 -13.83 8.12 1.16
C ASP A 38 -12.91 8.33 2.38
N CYS A 39 -11.59 8.33 2.16
CA CYS A 39 -10.61 8.59 3.20
C CYS A 39 -10.81 10.00 3.79
N ILE A 40 -10.97 11.03 2.95
CA ILE A 40 -11.28 12.40 3.41
C ILE A 40 -12.61 12.44 4.17
N ALA A 41 -13.64 11.76 3.67
CA ALA A 41 -14.93 11.71 4.34
C ALA A 41 -14.82 11.08 5.73
N ILE A 42 -14.10 9.97 5.88
CA ILE A 42 -13.87 9.31 7.17
C ILE A 42 -13.04 10.20 8.11
N LEU A 43 -11.93 10.77 7.62
CA LEU A 43 -11.04 11.66 8.40
C LEU A 43 -11.78 12.88 8.97
N THR A 44 -12.77 13.40 8.23
CA THR A 44 -13.49 14.63 8.60
C THR A 44 -14.79 14.38 9.34
N SER A 45 -15.48 13.26 9.09
CA SER A 45 -16.81 13.00 9.67
C SER A 45 -16.78 12.15 10.92
N PHE A 46 -15.95 11.11 10.99
CA PHE A 46 -15.95 10.17 12.12
C PHE A 46 -15.60 10.86 13.45
N PRO A 47 -14.57 11.72 13.53
CA PRO A 47 -14.22 12.42 14.77
C PRO A 47 -15.34 13.33 15.30
N LEU A 48 -16.32 13.71 14.47
CA LEU A 48 -17.41 14.62 14.84
C LEU A 48 -18.62 13.91 15.46
N VAL A 49 -18.67 12.57 15.43
CA VAL A 49 -19.82 11.82 15.92
C VAL A 49 -19.99 11.98 17.44
N ASN A 50 -18.95 11.68 18.21
CA ASN A 50 -18.89 11.89 19.66
C ASN A 50 -17.43 11.80 20.17
N LYS A 51 -17.24 12.04 21.48
CA LYS A 51 -15.91 12.00 22.12
C LYS A 51 -15.22 10.63 22.02
N THR A 52 -15.97 9.53 22.10
CA THR A 52 -15.42 8.17 21.98
C THR A 52 -14.87 7.93 20.58
N PHE A 53 -15.63 8.29 19.54
CA PHE A 53 -15.18 8.24 18.15
C PHE A 53 -13.91 9.07 17.95
N LEU A 54 -13.87 10.30 18.46
CA LEU A 54 -12.71 11.18 18.36
C LEU A 54 -11.44 10.52 18.95
N VAL A 55 -11.54 9.93 20.14
CA VAL A 55 -10.40 9.26 20.79
C VAL A 55 -9.92 8.04 19.99
N ILE A 56 -10.85 7.20 19.53
CA ILE A 56 -10.53 6.02 18.71
C ILE A 56 -9.89 6.46 17.39
N CYS A 57 -10.50 7.42 16.69
CA CYS A 57 -10.03 7.94 15.41
C CYS A 57 -8.65 8.58 15.53
N ASN A 58 -8.40 9.41 16.56
CA ASN A 58 -7.08 9.97 16.78
C ASN A 58 -6.03 8.87 16.91
N ARG A 59 -6.28 7.82 17.69
CA ARG A 59 -5.32 6.71 17.82
C ARG A 59 -5.09 6.01 16.47
N LEU A 60 -6.16 5.67 15.75
CA LEU A 60 -6.08 4.90 14.51
C LEU A 60 -5.48 5.71 13.35
N PHE A 61 -5.95 6.93 13.13
CA PHE A 61 -5.53 7.79 12.02
C PHE A 61 -4.06 8.23 12.15
N PHE A 62 -3.54 8.33 13.38
CA PHE A 62 -2.11 8.60 13.60
C PHE A 62 -1.27 7.34 13.69
N GLN A 63 -1.86 6.17 13.89
CA GLN A 63 -1.15 4.90 13.81
C GLN A 63 -0.94 4.46 12.36
N ASP A 64 -2.01 4.50 11.56
CA ASP A 64 -2.04 4.10 10.16
C ASP A 64 -2.46 5.31 9.32
N VAL A 65 -1.49 6.18 9.03
CA VAL A 65 -1.70 7.49 8.43
C VAL A 65 -2.02 7.33 6.95
N GLN A 66 -3.13 7.93 6.52
CA GLN A 66 -3.50 8.03 5.11
C GLN A 66 -3.29 9.48 4.66
N ILE A 67 -2.55 9.71 3.57
CA ILE A 67 -2.29 11.02 2.96
C ILE A 67 -3.08 11.10 1.64
N PRO A 68 -4.35 11.53 1.66
CA PRO A 68 -5.21 11.56 0.48
C PRO A 68 -5.00 12.80 -0.41
N SER A 69 -4.46 13.89 0.14
CA SER A 69 -4.28 15.16 -0.57
C SER A 69 -3.02 15.91 -0.13
N VAL A 70 -2.57 16.87 -0.94
CA VAL A 70 -1.43 17.74 -0.61
C VAL A 70 -1.74 18.59 0.62
N GLY A 71 -2.95 19.14 0.72
CA GLY A 71 -3.35 19.93 1.89
C GLY A 71 -3.33 19.11 3.19
N TYR A 72 -3.69 17.83 3.11
CA TYR A 72 -3.54 16.93 4.26
C TYR A 72 -2.08 16.59 4.56
N ALA A 73 -1.23 16.46 3.53
CA ALA A 73 0.21 16.25 3.71
C ALA A 73 0.86 17.42 4.49
N ASP A 74 0.52 18.66 4.12
CA ASP A 74 0.99 19.86 4.82
C ASP A 74 0.45 19.91 6.26
N HIS A 75 -0.83 19.56 6.45
CA HIS A 75 -1.41 19.44 7.77
C HIS A 75 -0.69 18.39 8.62
N TYR A 76 -0.48 17.18 8.09
CA TYR A 76 0.22 16.11 8.79
C TYR A 76 1.65 16.52 9.20
N LEU A 77 2.39 17.19 8.32
CA LEU A 77 3.70 17.76 8.67
C LEU A 77 3.62 18.78 9.82
N SER A 78 2.58 19.62 9.83
CA SER A 78 2.37 20.56 10.94
C SER A 78 2.10 19.83 12.27
N LEU A 79 1.46 18.66 12.23
CA LEU A 79 1.19 17.84 13.42
C LEU A 79 2.45 17.13 13.96
N LEU A 80 3.39 16.78 13.08
CA LEU A 80 4.65 16.15 13.48
C LEU A 80 5.61 17.13 14.16
N ARG A 81 5.53 18.41 13.81
CA ARG A 81 6.42 19.45 14.31
C ARG A 81 5.96 19.98 15.66
N SER A 82 6.91 20.32 16.52
CA SER A 82 6.59 21.12 17.70
C SER A 82 6.14 22.52 17.26
N PRO A 83 5.06 23.06 17.83
CA PRO A 83 4.61 24.40 17.49
C PRO A 83 5.70 25.42 17.81
N THR A 84 5.88 26.39 16.92
CA THR A 84 6.76 27.52 17.12
C THR A 84 6.24 28.43 18.23
N HIS A 85 7.13 29.20 18.85
CA HIS A 85 6.76 30.15 19.91
C HIS A 85 5.66 31.13 19.47
N ASP A 86 5.72 31.59 18.21
CA ASP A 86 4.73 32.51 17.64
C ASP A 86 3.34 31.85 17.47
N GLU A 87 3.29 30.56 17.13
CA GLU A 87 2.04 29.79 17.03
C GLU A 87 1.39 29.57 18.40
N ILE A 88 2.22 29.34 19.42
CA ILE A 88 1.78 29.24 20.81
C ILE A 88 1.19 30.58 21.26
N GLN A 89 1.89 31.69 21.00
CA GLN A 89 1.43 33.04 21.38
C GLN A 89 0.15 33.47 20.67
N LYS A 90 -0.04 33.08 19.41
CA LYS A 90 -1.26 33.38 18.66
C LYS A 90 -2.47 32.52 19.07
N GLY A 91 -2.31 31.63 20.06
CA GLY A 91 -3.37 30.72 20.48
C GLY A 91 -3.81 29.76 19.36
N ALA A 92 -2.94 29.52 18.37
CA ALA A 92 -3.21 28.63 17.25
C ALA A 92 -3.13 27.15 17.66
N VAL A 93 -2.68 26.86 18.89
CA VAL A 93 -2.67 25.52 19.46
C VAL A 93 -4.12 25.01 19.49
N HIS A 94 -4.34 23.89 18.81
CA HIS A 94 -5.63 23.28 18.45
C HIS A 94 -6.52 22.83 19.64
N SER A 95 -6.74 23.70 20.63
CA SER A 95 -7.53 23.42 21.83
C SER A 95 -8.98 23.04 21.51
N LYS A 96 -9.48 23.36 20.32
CA LYS A 96 -10.86 23.07 19.91
C LYS A 96 -11.07 21.68 19.30
N LEU A 97 -10.01 21.00 18.83
CA LEU A 97 -10.13 19.74 18.10
C LEU A 97 -9.53 18.52 18.84
N SER A 98 -9.10 18.67 20.09
CA SER A 98 -8.45 17.60 20.89
C SER A 98 -7.36 16.87 20.09
N ILE A 99 -6.56 17.63 19.34
CA ILE A 99 -5.47 17.06 18.54
C ILE A 99 -4.39 16.56 19.50
N PRO A 100 -3.89 15.31 19.34
CA PRO A 100 -2.80 14.78 20.14
C PRO A 100 -1.55 15.66 20.10
N SER A 101 -0.72 15.58 21.14
CA SER A 101 0.58 16.27 21.11
C SER A 101 1.45 15.73 19.97
N PRO A 102 2.35 16.54 19.37
CA PRO A 102 3.25 16.06 18.33
C PRO A 102 4.06 14.83 18.75
N HIS A 103 4.48 14.76 20.01
CA HIS A 103 5.19 13.59 20.53
C HIS A 103 4.35 12.31 20.46
N LEU A 104 3.07 12.41 20.82
CA LEU A 104 2.15 11.28 20.72
C LEU A 104 1.91 10.88 19.26
N VAL A 105 1.66 11.83 18.36
CA VAL A 105 1.51 11.56 16.91
C VAL A 105 2.75 10.84 16.36
N ASN A 106 3.95 11.35 16.66
CA ASN A 106 5.21 10.72 16.26
C ASN A 106 5.34 9.29 16.79
N SER A 107 4.99 9.05 18.06
CA SER A 107 5.11 7.72 18.66
C SER A 107 4.09 6.69 18.16
N LEU A 108 2.94 7.16 17.65
CA LEU A 108 1.87 6.28 17.18
C LEU A 108 2.09 5.78 15.75
N CYS A 109 2.67 6.60 14.88
CA CYS A 109 2.76 6.31 13.45
C CYS A 109 3.60 5.06 13.16
N ARG A 110 2.92 4.03 12.63
CA ARG A 110 3.48 2.73 12.21
C ARG A 110 3.40 2.52 10.71
N SER A 111 2.39 3.09 10.06
CA SER A 111 2.26 3.05 8.61
C SER A 111 1.88 4.41 8.02
N ILE A 112 2.36 4.68 6.81
CA ILE A 112 1.93 5.81 5.99
C ILE A 112 1.52 5.29 4.62
N THR A 113 0.33 5.69 4.17
CA THR A 113 -0.19 5.43 2.82
C THR A 113 -0.30 6.74 2.05
N PHE A 114 0.39 6.84 0.92
CA PHE A 114 0.27 7.96 0.00
C PHE A 114 -0.69 7.62 -1.14
N HIS A 115 -1.70 8.46 -1.33
CA HIS A 115 -2.60 8.37 -2.49
C HIS A 115 -2.06 9.26 -3.60
N MET A 116 -1.66 8.64 -4.71
CA MET A 116 -1.07 9.29 -5.88
C MET A 116 -2.09 9.30 -7.03
N PRO A 117 -3.04 10.27 -7.04
CA PRO A 117 -4.04 10.36 -8.09
C PRO A 117 -3.37 10.77 -9.41
N GLY A 118 -3.77 10.12 -10.49
CA GLY A 118 -3.45 10.52 -11.85
C GLY A 118 -4.23 11.78 -12.20
N GLY A 119 -3.55 12.76 -12.79
CA GLY A 119 -4.23 13.85 -13.49
C GLY A 119 -4.61 13.42 -14.91
N PRO A 120 -5.31 14.28 -15.68
CA PRO A 120 -5.30 14.16 -17.12
C PRO A 120 -3.84 14.08 -17.56
N GLY A 121 -3.48 12.97 -18.22
CA GLY A 121 -2.13 12.65 -18.64
C GLY A 121 -1.53 13.76 -19.48
N TYR A 122 -0.23 13.69 -19.78
CA TYR A 122 0.34 14.56 -20.80
C TYR A 122 0.51 13.76 -22.11
N PRO A 123 -0.07 14.21 -23.24
CA PRO A 123 -0.98 15.36 -23.40
C PRO A 123 -2.33 15.10 -22.70
N ALA A 124 -3.05 16.18 -22.28
CA ALA A 124 -4.27 16.22 -21.44
C ALA A 124 -5.48 15.38 -21.92
N ILE A 125 -5.28 14.62 -23.01
CA ILE A 125 -6.22 13.76 -23.69
C ILE A 125 -6.17 12.34 -23.11
N LEU A 126 -5.03 11.92 -22.54
CA LEU A 126 -4.89 10.57 -22.01
C LEU A 126 -5.38 10.48 -20.57
N PRO A 127 -6.11 9.42 -20.18
CA PRO A 127 -6.56 9.25 -18.80
C PRO A 127 -5.43 8.82 -17.85
N ILE A 128 -4.17 8.71 -18.32
CA ILE A 128 -3.04 8.17 -17.56
C ILE A 128 -1.87 9.16 -17.49
N GLN A 129 -1.39 9.41 -16.27
CA GLN A 129 -0.20 10.19 -16.00
C GLN A 129 1.08 9.38 -16.28
N LEU A 130 1.76 9.64 -17.41
CA LEU A 130 3.00 8.92 -17.77
C LEU A 130 4.24 9.42 -17.03
N TYR A 131 4.33 10.74 -16.86
CA TYR A 131 5.48 11.44 -16.30
C TYR A 131 5.04 12.80 -15.79
N ARG A 132 5.46 13.18 -14.57
CA ARG A 132 5.28 14.54 -14.06
C ARG A 132 6.25 14.82 -12.92
N ASP A 133 7.37 15.43 -13.27
CA ASP A 133 8.42 15.82 -12.32
C ASP A 133 7.89 16.58 -11.10
N LYS A 134 7.08 17.60 -11.37
CA LYS A 134 6.49 18.47 -10.36
C LYS A 134 5.08 18.05 -9.97
N HIS A 135 4.81 16.75 -9.85
CA HIS A 135 3.53 16.31 -9.31
C HIS A 135 3.41 16.75 -7.84
N PRO A 136 2.40 17.55 -7.47
CA PRO A 136 2.30 18.11 -6.10
C PRO A 136 2.33 17.04 -5.00
N MET A 137 1.61 15.93 -5.20
CA MET A 137 1.64 14.84 -4.23
C MET A 137 3.00 14.13 -4.17
N GLY A 138 3.68 14.01 -5.31
CA GLY A 138 5.02 13.40 -5.33
C GLY A 138 6.02 14.25 -4.55
N GLN A 139 5.92 15.58 -4.65
CA GLN A 139 6.72 16.52 -3.86
C GLN A 139 6.36 16.47 -2.37
N ALA A 140 5.07 16.39 -2.04
CA ALA A 140 4.61 16.26 -0.67
C ALA A 140 5.13 14.98 -0.02
N MET A 141 5.07 13.84 -0.74
CA MET A 141 5.62 12.57 -0.29
C MET A 141 7.13 12.64 -0.06
N THR A 142 7.90 13.13 -1.04
CA THR A 142 9.36 13.30 -0.88
C THR A 142 9.68 14.22 0.29
N THR A 143 8.92 15.31 0.48
CA THR A 143 9.11 16.23 1.60
C THR A 143 8.83 15.54 2.94
N ILE A 144 7.75 14.76 3.05
CA ILE A 144 7.43 14.00 4.26
C ILE A 144 8.53 12.99 4.58
N LEU A 145 8.94 12.17 3.60
CA LEU A 145 9.98 11.17 3.79
C LEU A 145 11.31 11.82 4.21
N TYR A 146 11.70 12.91 3.57
CA TYR A 146 12.87 13.70 3.96
C TYR A 146 12.78 14.18 5.40
N GLN A 147 11.65 14.78 5.81
CA GLN A 147 11.48 15.30 7.17
C GLN A 147 11.49 14.18 8.21
N ILE A 148 10.84 13.05 7.92
CA ILE A 148 10.85 11.87 8.78
C ILE A 148 12.27 11.34 8.95
N ASN A 149 12.98 11.12 7.85
CA ASN A 149 14.31 10.54 7.86
C ASN A 149 15.35 11.47 8.50
N ILE A 150 15.35 12.75 8.14
CA ILE A 150 16.38 13.71 8.58
C ILE A 150 16.11 14.27 9.98
N LEU A 151 14.85 14.51 10.34
CA LEU A 151 14.49 15.07 11.65
C LEU A 151 14.12 13.99 12.69
N GLY A 152 14.09 12.72 12.29
CA GLY A 152 13.77 11.61 13.19
C GLY A 152 12.32 11.58 13.64
N TYR A 153 11.40 12.11 12.83
CA TYR A 153 9.97 11.96 13.11
C TYR A 153 9.54 10.50 12.92
N THR A 154 8.42 10.13 13.54
CA THR A 154 7.79 8.81 13.42
C THR A 154 8.79 7.62 13.54
N PRO A 155 9.53 7.49 14.65
CA PRO A 155 10.56 6.45 14.80
C PRO A 155 10.01 5.01 14.75
N SER A 156 8.70 4.85 14.94
CA SER A 156 7.98 3.57 14.87
C SER A 156 7.42 3.27 13.47
N LEU A 157 7.73 4.08 12.46
CA LEU A 157 7.26 3.87 11.09
C LEU A 157 7.92 2.61 10.49
N GLU A 158 7.11 1.59 10.24
CA GLU A 158 7.56 0.27 9.76
C GLU A 158 7.10 -0.03 8.33
N ARG A 159 5.98 0.58 7.90
CA ARG A 159 5.30 0.27 6.64
C ARG A 159 5.03 1.52 5.81
N LEU A 160 5.40 1.46 4.53
CA LEU A 160 5.12 2.50 3.55
C LEU A 160 4.27 1.92 2.42
N VAL A 161 3.15 2.57 2.12
CA VAL A 161 2.24 2.19 1.03
C VAL A 161 2.12 3.35 0.05
N ILE A 162 2.21 3.07 -1.24
CA ILE A 162 1.97 4.06 -2.30
C ILE A 162 0.90 3.51 -3.24
N GLN A 163 -0.22 4.21 -3.31
CA GLN A 163 -1.36 3.86 -4.15
C GLN A 163 -1.43 4.80 -5.35
N TYR A 164 -1.00 4.29 -6.50
CA TYR A 164 -1.07 4.95 -7.78
C TYR A 164 -2.41 4.67 -8.47
N THR A 165 -3.15 5.72 -8.83
CA THR A 165 -4.39 5.60 -9.61
C THR A 165 -4.21 6.27 -10.95
N ASN A 166 -4.33 5.53 -12.07
CA ASN A 166 -4.11 6.05 -13.43
C ASN A 166 -2.71 6.66 -13.64
N TRP A 167 -1.66 5.96 -13.20
CA TRP A 167 -0.26 6.37 -13.36
C TRP A 167 0.55 5.35 -14.13
N GLY A 168 1.58 5.82 -14.84
CA GLY A 168 2.66 5.00 -15.37
C GLY A 168 3.65 4.58 -14.27
N TYR A 169 4.50 3.61 -14.60
CA TYR A 169 5.40 2.95 -13.64
C TYR A 169 6.71 3.73 -13.39
N ASN A 170 6.94 4.84 -14.09
CA ASN A 170 8.22 5.55 -14.08
C ASN A 170 8.45 6.41 -12.82
N ASP A 171 7.38 6.86 -12.16
CA ASP A 171 7.45 7.89 -11.11
C ASP A 171 8.42 7.54 -9.97
N VAL A 172 8.34 6.30 -9.47
CA VAL A 172 9.11 5.84 -8.30
C VAL A 172 10.61 6.06 -8.52
N PHE A 173 11.12 5.63 -9.68
CA PHE A 173 12.55 5.61 -9.94
C PHE A 173 13.06 6.85 -10.66
N ASP A 174 12.32 7.38 -11.64
CA ASP A 174 12.75 8.56 -12.41
C ASP A 174 12.89 9.80 -11.50
N HIS A 175 12.08 9.87 -10.44
CA HIS A 175 12.12 10.97 -9.46
C HIS A 175 12.71 10.57 -8.11
N GLN A 176 13.32 9.38 -8.02
CA GLN A 176 13.96 8.88 -6.80
C GLN A 176 13.07 9.05 -5.56
N ARG A 177 11.77 8.76 -5.72
CA ARG A 177 10.73 9.07 -4.74
C ARG A 177 10.95 8.44 -3.37
N LEU A 178 11.70 7.34 -3.35
CA LEU A 178 11.99 6.54 -2.17
C LEU A 178 13.42 6.73 -1.65
N LEU A 179 14.14 7.78 -2.09
CA LEU A 179 15.52 8.04 -1.67
C LEU A 179 15.62 8.25 -0.15
N ASP A 180 14.67 8.98 0.42
CA ASP A 180 14.63 9.33 1.85
C ASP A 180 13.77 8.38 2.69
N VAL A 181 13.60 7.12 2.26
CA VAL A 181 12.88 6.14 3.09
C VAL A 181 13.66 5.88 4.39
N PRO A 182 13.04 6.09 5.56
CA PRO A 182 13.71 5.87 6.85
C PRO A 182 14.14 4.42 7.05
N GLN A 183 15.22 4.22 7.81
CA GLN A 183 15.74 2.87 8.06
C GLN A 183 14.80 1.96 8.85
N SER A 184 13.86 2.53 9.61
CA SER A 184 12.83 1.79 10.34
C SER A 184 11.81 1.11 9.42
N VAL A 185 11.66 1.60 8.19
CA VAL A 185 10.73 1.03 7.22
C VAL A 185 11.26 -0.30 6.72
N SER A 186 10.49 -1.35 6.96
CA SER A 186 10.81 -2.72 6.54
C SER A 186 9.80 -3.32 5.57
N SER A 187 8.63 -2.68 5.41
CA SER A 187 7.58 -3.07 4.47
C SER A 187 7.28 -1.97 3.48
N LEU A 188 7.32 -2.29 2.19
CA LEU A 188 6.98 -1.41 1.08
C LEU A 188 5.87 -2.03 0.22
N GLU A 189 4.83 -1.26 -0.05
CA GLU A 189 3.73 -1.69 -0.90
C GLU A 189 3.47 -0.68 -2.01
N LEU A 190 3.45 -1.16 -3.26
CA LEU A 190 3.25 -0.35 -4.46
C LEU A 190 2.02 -0.90 -5.20
N HIS A 191 0.96 -0.12 -5.22
CA HIS A 191 -0.30 -0.51 -5.84
C HIS A 191 -0.61 0.39 -7.04
N PHE A 192 -0.63 -0.19 -8.24
CA PHE A 192 -1.08 0.48 -9.45
C PHE A 192 -2.52 0.06 -9.75
N ARG A 193 -3.42 1.04 -9.82
CA ARG A 193 -4.83 0.86 -10.18
C ARG A 193 -5.15 1.71 -11.39
N PHE A 194 -5.98 1.19 -12.26
CA PHE A 194 -6.52 1.92 -13.41
C PHE A 194 -8.03 1.90 -13.28
N ASN A 195 -8.67 3.07 -13.41
CA ASN A 195 -10.12 3.17 -13.34
C ASN A 195 -10.77 2.46 -14.55
N THR A 196 -12.07 2.21 -14.46
CA THR A 196 -12.85 1.54 -15.52
C THR A 196 -12.90 2.32 -16.83
N GLU A 197 -12.66 3.63 -16.78
CA GLU A 197 -12.60 4.53 -17.94
C GLU A 197 -11.29 4.38 -18.73
N THR A 198 -10.24 3.85 -18.10
CA THR A 198 -8.94 3.67 -18.74
C THR A 198 -8.99 2.45 -19.67
N PRO A 199 -8.78 2.62 -21.00
CA PRO A 199 -8.85 1.49 -21.92
C PRO A 199 -7.79 0.43 -21.61
N SER A 200 -8.18 -0.84 -21.57
CA SER A 200 -7.25 -1.96 -21.30
C SER A 200 -6.05 -2.01 -22.24
N ARG A 201 -6.26 -1.74 -23.54
CA ARG A 201 -5.19 -1.63 -24.54
C ARG A 201 -4.13 -0.59 -24.18
N LEU A 202 -4.53 0.50 -23.53
CA LEU A 202 -3.61 1.53 -23.09
C LEU A 202 -2.77 1.01 -21.91
N VAL A 203 -3.39 0.34 -20.94
CA VAL A 203 -2.68 -0.31 -19.83
C VAL A 203 -1.69 -1.37 -20.34
N ASP A 204 -2.09 -2.20 -21.30
CA ASP A 204 -1.21 -3.19 -21.93
C ASP A 204 -0.06 -2.53 -22.70
N SER A 205 -0.34 -1.40 -23.36
CA SER A 205 0.70 -0.59 -23.99
C SER A 205 1.66 0.02 -22.98
N LEU A 206 1.23 0.35 -21.75
CA LEU A 206 2.14 0.84 -20.70
C LEU A 206 3.04 -0.27 -20.19
N ARG A 207 2.46 -1.45 -19.93
CA ARG A 207 3.21 -2.62 -19.49
C ARG A 207 4.29 -3.00 -20.49
N SER A 208 3.98 -2.99 -21.78
CA SER A 208 4.92 -3.34 -22.85
C SER A 208 5.97 -2.26 -23.16
N ARG A 209 5.72 -0.99 -22.80
CA ARG A 209 6.64 0.14 -23.06
C ARG A 209 7.51 0.52 -21.86
N TYR A 210 7.29 -0.07 -20.69
CA TYR A 210 8.19 0.18 -19.58
C TYR A 210 9.52 -0.51 -19.86
N PHE A 211 10.51 0.30 -20.24
CA PHE A 211 11.86 -0.20 -20.43
C PHE A 211 12.55 -0.22 -19.08
N GLY A 212 12.79 -1.43 -18.58
CA GLY A 212 13.44 -1.67 -17.29
C GLY A 212 14.66 -0.77 -17.10
N ARG A 213 14.73 -0.17 -15.92
CA ARG A 213 15.68 0.86 -15.56
C ARG A 213 16.81 0.31 -14.71
N ARG A 214 17.28 -0.91 -15.04
CA ARG A 214 18.40 -1.66 -14.42
C ARG A 214 19.73 -0.90 -14.28
N ARG A 215 19.80 0.37 -14.68
CA ARG A 215 20.94 1.29 -14.60
C ARG A 215 20.77 2.41 -13.56
N PHE A 216 19.69 2.45 -12.78
CA PHE A 216 19.66 3.37 -11.65
C PHE A 216 20.80 3.00 -10.70
N GLY A 217 21.60 4.02 -10.36
CA GLY A 217 22.89 3.91 -9.70
C GLY A 217 22.84 3.31 -8.30
N ASN A 218 23.86 3.59 -7.49
CA ASN A 218 24.17 2.99 -6.18
C ASN A 218 23.09 3.15 -5.07
N TRP A 219 21.85 3.49 -5.41
CA TRP A 219 20.76 3.56 -4.46
C TRP A 219 20.16 2.16 -4.21
N ALA A 220 19.91 1.89 -2.94
CA ALA A 220 19.25 0.68 -2.47
C ALA A 220 18.31 1.03 -1.31
N LEU A 221 17.37 0.13 -1.07
CA LEU A 221 16.45 0.09 0.05
C LEU A 221 16.84 -1.11 0.94
N PRO A 222 17.96 -1.05 1.66
CA PRO A 222 18.57 -2.22 2.31
C PRO A 222 17.73 -2.77 3.47
N ASN A 223 16.78 -2.00 4.00
CA ASN A 223 15.95 -2.40 5.14
C ASN A 223 14.62 -3.02 4.73
N ILE A 224 14.24 -2.94 3.44
CA ILE A 224 12.98 -3.50 2.96
C ILE A 224 13.09 -5.03 2.91
N ARG A 225 12.30 -5.67 3.77
CA ARG A 225 12.17 -7.12 3.91
C ARG A 225 10.87 -7.64 3.32
N HIS A 226 9.84 -6.80 3.28
CA HIS A 226 8.52 -7.14 2.74
C HIS A 226 8.21 -6.21 1.58
N LEU A 227 7.98 -6.79 0.40
CA LEU A 227 7.61 -6.03 -0.80
C LEU A 227 6.30 -6.59 -1.37
N THR A 228 5.33 -5.71 -1.57
CA THR A 228 4.09 -6.01 -2.29
C THR A 228 4.01 -5.12 -3.53
N VAL A 229 3.82 -5.72 -4.71
CA VAL A 229 3.61 -4.97 -5.97
C VAL A 229 2.39 -5.51 -6.69
N THR A 230 1.35 -4.69 -6.84
CA THR A 230 0.13 -5.06 -7.59
C THR A 230 -0.11 -4.08 -8.74
N GLY A 231 -0.64 -4.56 -9.86
CA GLY A 231 -0.94 -3.79 -11.07
C GLY A 231 0.28 -3.33 -11.89
N GLY A 232 1.50 -3.60 -11.39
CA GLY A 232 2.76 -3.32 -12.06
C GLY A 232 3.03 -4.22 -13.27
N CYS A 233 4.02 -3.86 -14.09
CA CYS A 233 4.58 -4.73 -15.12
C CYS A 233 5.79 -5.53 -14.60
N THR A 234 6.19 -6.58 -15.31
CA THR A 234 7.29 -7.46 -14.91
C THR A 234 8.61 -6.70 -14.75
N GLU A 235 8.90 -5.79 -15.66
CA GLU A 235 10.14 -5.05 -15.75
C GLU A 235 10.28 -4.09 -14.56
N PHE A 236 9.19 -3.39 -14.21
CA PHE A 236 9.12 -2.56 -13.00
C PHE A 236 9.32 -3.38 -11.73
N LEU A 237 8.68 -4.56 -11.67
CA LEU A 237 8.83 -5.47 -10.54
C LEU A 237 10.29 -5.91 -10.38
N LEU A 238 10.98 -6.27 -11.48
CA LEU A 238 12.40 -6.65 -11.45
C LEU A 238 13.28 -5.49 -10.97
N ASP A 239 13.04 -4.27 -11.42
CA ASP A 239 13.77 -3.09 -10.94
C ASP A 239 13.54 -2.84 -9.44
N THR A 240 12.31 -3.05 -8.97
CA THR A 240 11.95 -2.90 -7.54
C THR A 240 12.60 -3.97 -6.67
N ILE A 241 12.67 -5.21 -7.16
CA ILE A 241 13.37 -6.30 -6.46
C ILE A 241 14.87 -6.01 -6.39
N GLN A 242 15.46 -5.47 -7.47
CA GLN A 242 16.88 -5.16 -7.56
C GLN A 242 17.32 -4.14 -6.50
N VAL A 243 16.49 -3.14 -6.20
CA VAL A 243 16.81 -2.13 -5.18
C VAL A 243 16.58 -2.62 -3.74
N CYS A 244 15.99 -3.80 -3.52
CA CYS A 244 15.68 -4.35 -2.20
C CYS A 244 16.57 -5.58 -1.87
N PRO A 245 17.85 -5.40 -1.53
CA PRO A 245 18.79 -6.52 -1.38
C PRO A 245 18.50 -7.44 -0.18
N ALA A 246 17.78 -6.96 0.84
CA ALA A 246 17.40 -7.74 2.01
C ALA A 246 16.00 -8.37 1.93
N LEU A 247 15.40 -8.39 0.73
CA LEU A 247 14.03 -8.82 0.52
C LEU A 247 13.82 -10.26 1.00
N ALA A 248 12.88 -10.45 1.94
CA ALA A 248 12.56 -11.74 2.55
C ALA A 248 11.20 -12.27 2.10
N THR A 249 10.21 -11.40 1.88
CA THR A 249 8.91 -11.79 1.35
C THR A 249 8.51 -10.90 0.18
N LEU A 250 8.10 -11.52 -0.92
CA LEU A 250 7.62 -10.85 -2.11
C LEU A 250 6.18 -11.28 -2.38
N GLU A 251 5.29 -10.31 -2.57
CA GLU A 251 3.92 -10.55 -2.95
C GLU A 251 3.57 -9.78 -4.23
N ILE A 252 3.08 -10.49 -5.24
CA ILE A 252 2.86 -9.92 -6.56
C ILE A 252 1.56 -10.40 -7.17
N ASP A 253 1.01 -9.61 -8.10
CA ASP A 253 0.04 -10.14 -9.05
C ASP A 253 0.69 -11.17 -9.98
N MET A 254 -0.12 -12.06 -10.55
CA MET A 254 0.39 -13.11 -11.42
C MET A 254 1.11 -12.54 -12.65
N VAL A 255 2.40 -12.80 -12.71
CA VAL A 255 3.27 -12.56 -13.87
C VAL A 255 3.40 -13.84 -14.68
N LEU A 256 3.17 -13.75 -15.99
CA LEU A 256 3.31 -14.86 -16.91
C LEU A 256 4.29 -14.52 -18.05
N PRO A 257 5.23 -15.41 -18.38
CA PRO A 257 5.59 -16.64 -17.69
C PRO A 257 6.54 -16.38 -16.48
N LEU A 258 6.48 -17.23 -15.44
CA LEU A 258 7.30 -17.07 -14.22
C LEU A 258 8.82 -17.07 -14.41
N PRO A 259 9.41 -17.74 -15.42
CA PRO A 259 10.84 -17.68 -15.67
C PRO A 259 11.39 -16.26 -15.83
N GLN A 260 10.56 -15.26 -16.17
CA GLN A 260 10.98 -13.87 -16.24
C GLN A 260 11.40 -13.28 -14.89
N LEU A 261 10.93 -13.86 -13.78
CA LEU A 261 11.28 -13.44 -12.42
C LEU A 261 12.59 -14.07 -11.92
N ALA A 262 13.08 -15.11 -12.57
CA ALA A 262 14.24 -15.85 -12.11
C ALA A 262 15.56 -15.24 -12.66
N PRO A 263 16.64 -15.21 -11.86
CA PRO A 263 16.70 -15.61 -10.45
C PRO A 263 16.20 -14.50 -9.50
N LEU A 264 15.50 -14.88 -8.43
CA LEU A 264 15.18 -13.95 -7.34
C LEU A 264 16.33 -13.86 -6.33
N PRO A 265 16.40 -12.78 -5.53
CA PRO A 265 17.47 -12.60 -4.54
C PRO A 265 17.58 -13.79 -3.58
N PRO A 266 18.80 -14.20 -3.19
CA PRO A 266 19.00 -15.32 -2.28
C PRO A 266 18.44 -15.07 -0.88
N SER A 267 18.17 -13.82 -0.51
CA SER A 267 17.47 -13.47 0.73
C SER A 267 16.00 -13.89 0.72
N LEU A 268 15.36 -14.00 -0.45
CA LEU A 268 13.91 -14.15 -0.58
C LEU A 268 13.42 -15.52 -0.06
N GLN A 269 12.67 -15.51 1.03
CA GLN A 269 12.15 -16.69 1.74
C GLN A 269 10.76 -17.10 1.27
N SER A 270 9.91 -16.14 0.94
CA SER A 270 8.52 -16.38 0.57
C SER A 270 8.15 -15.58 -0.68
N LEU A 271 7.57 -16.25 -1.67
CA LEU A 271 6.96 -15.62 -2.83
C LEU A 271 5.46 -15.94 -2.80
N THR A 272 4.59 -14.95 -2.68
CA THR A 272 3.15 -15.10 -2.85
C THR A 272 2.70 -14.52 -4.20
N ILE A 273 2.02 -15.36 -4.98
CA ILE A 273 1.46 -15.00 -6.28
C ILE A 273 -0.06 -14.87 -6.14
N ARG A 274 -0.58 -13.73 -6.58
CA ARG A 274 -2.01 -13.36 -6.62
C ARG A 274 -2.50 -13.34 -8.07
N PRO A 275 -3.05 -14.45 -8.58
CA PRO A 275 -3.75 -14.47 -9.86
C PRO A 275 -5.02 -13.60 -9.83
N PRO A 276 -5.55 -13.26 -11.02
CA PRO A 276 -6.84 -12.60 -11.11
C PRO A 276 -7.96 -13.48 -10.53
N HIS A 277 -9.04 -12.84 -10.09
CA HIS A 277 -10.22 -13.53 -9.56
C HIS A 277 -10.74 -14.59 -10.54
N GLY A 278 -11.12 -15.76 -10.01
CA GLY A 278 -11.62 -16.89 -10.80
C GLY A 278 -10.52 -17.74 -11.45
N PHE A 279 -9.24 -17.45 -11.21
CA PHE A 279 -8.14 -18.27 -11.71
C PHE A 279 -8.17 -19.67 -11.08
N ILE A 280 -8.15 -20.69 -11.93
CA ILE A 280 -8.06 -22.10 -11.54
C ILE A 280 -6.71 -22.63 -11.99
N LEU A 281 -6.00 -23.32 -11.09
CA LEU A 281 -4.77 -24.01 -11.43
C LEU A 281 -5.10 -25.34 -12.14
N ASP A 282 -5.14 -25.28 -13.47
CA ASP A 282 -5.31 -26.44 -14.35
C ASP A 282 -4.04 -26.70 -15.21
N LYS A 283 -4.12 -27.67 -16.11
CA LYS A 283 -3.01 -28.04 -16.99
C LYS A 283 -2.56 -26.86 -17.88
N GLN A 284 -3.50 -26.12 -18.45
CA GLN A 284 -3.19 -24.99 -19.33
C GLN A 284 -2.55 -23.83 -18.56
N ALA A 285 -3.05 -23.53 -17.36
CA ALA A 285 -2.47 -22.55 -16.45
C ALA A 285 -1.03 -22.93 -16.07
N THR A 286 -0.78 -24.20 -15.77
CA THR A 286 0.56 -24.70 -15.43
C THR A 286 1.54 -24.57 -16.60
N GLU A 287 1.10 -24.88 -17.82
CA GLU A 287 1.88 -24.68 -19.05
C GLU A 287 2.23 -23.20 -19.29
N LYS A 288 1.27 -22.29 -19.05
CA LYS A 288 1.50 -20.83 -19.15
C LYS A 288 2.43 -20.30 -18.06
N LEU A 289 2.31 -20.81 -16.83
CA LEU A 289 3.16 -20.43 -15.70
C LEU A 289 4.62 -20.82 -15.96
N GLN A 290 4.87 -21.94 -16.64
CA GLN A 290 6.21 -22.50 -16.88
C GLN A 290 6.98 -22.69 -15.56
N LEU A 291 6.30 -23.17 -14.51
CA LEU A 291 6.88 -23.26 -13.16
C LEU A 291 8.15 -24.11 -13.11
N THR A 292 8.16 -25.28 -13.77
CA THR A 292 9.35 -26.14 -13.84
C THR A 292 10.57 -25.39 -14.36
N LYS A 293 10.39 -24.62 -15.44
CA LYS A 293 11.46 -23.80 -16.01
C LYS A 293 11.88 -22.70 -15.04
N ALA A 294 10.93 -22.04 -14.38
CA ALA A 294 11.24 -20.98 -13.42
C ALA A 294 12.06 -21.50 -12.23
N VAL A 295 11.66 -22.65 -11.66
CA VAL A 295 12.36 -23.30 -10.57
C VAL A 295 13.78 -23.72 -10.97
N LEU A 296 13.95 -24.30 -12.17
CA LEU A 296 15.27 -24.65 -12.72
C LEU A 296 16.18 -23.43 -12.92
N LEU A 297 15.60 -22.27 -13.28
CA LEU A 297 16.34 -21.01 -13.41
C LEU A 297 16.60 -20.31 -12.06
N GLY A 298 16.23 -20.94 -10.94
CA GLY A 298 16.46 -20.39 -9.61
C GLY A 298 15.43 -19.34 -9.20
N LEU A 299 14.15 -19.55 -9.54
CA LEU A 299 13.04 -18.70 -9.05
C LEU A 299 13.14 -18.50 -7.53
N LEU A 300 13.47 -19.55 -6.77
CA LEU A 300 13.79 -19.44 -5.35
C LEU A 300 15.09 -20.22 -5.07
N HIS A 301 16.00 -19.62 -4.32
CA HIS A 301 17.30 -20.24 -4.06
C HIS A 301 17.17 -21.46 -3.12
N PRO A 302 17.76 -22.64 -3.45
CA PRO A 302 17.54 -23.90 -2.73
C PRO A 302 18.22 -24.03 -1.35
N LYS A 303 18.86 -22.97 -0.82
CA LYS A 303 19.72 -23.06 0.38
C LYS A 303 18.95 -23.09 1.71
N SER A 304 17.63 -22.95 1.69
CA SER A 304 16.76 -23.02 2.87
C SER A 304 15.34 -23.38 2.47
N ARG A 305 14.48 -23.74 3.43
CA ARG A 305 13.04 -23.99 3.18
C ARG A 305 12.38 -22.71 2.67
N ARG A 306 12.20 -22.61 1.36
CA ARG A 306 11.52 -21.48 0.71
C ARG A 306 10.05 -21.80 0.52
N ARG A 307 9.20 -20.78 0.55
CA ARG A 307 7.76 -20.92 0.36
C ARG A 307 7.33 -20.27 -0.94
N LEU A 308 6.62 -21.02 -1.76
CA LEU A 308 5.84 -20.50 -2.88
C LEU A 308 4.37 -20.59 -2.50
N ILE A 309 3.72 -19.46 -2.30
CA ILE A 309 2.31 -19.39 -1.92
C ILE A 309 1.51 -19.02 -3.17
N LEU A 310 0.59 -19.89 -3.56
CA LEU A 310 -0.29 -19.66 -4.70
C LEU A 310 -1.73 -19.49 -4.21
N ARG A 311 -2.28 -18.28 -4.36
CA ARG A 311 -3.64 -17.94 -3.96
C ARG A 311 -4.58 -18.13 -5.15
N THR A 312 -5.36 -19.20 -5.26
CA THR A 312 -6.24 -19.40 -6.45
C THR A 312 -7.69 -19.61 -6.04
N SER A 313 -8.63 -19.42 -6.96
CA SER A 313 -10.05 -19.75 -6.71
C SER A 313 -10.29 -21.27 -6.69
N GLY A 314 -9.39 -22.05 -7.28
CA GLY A 314 -9.44 -23.51 -7.26
C GLY A 314 -8.20 -24.12 -7.90
N ALA A 315 -8.07 -25.44 -7.79
CA ALA A 315 -7.00 -26.20 -8.43
C ALA A 315 -7.51 -27.60 -8.81
N ASP A 316 -7.12 -28.09 -9.99
CA ASP A 316 -7.25 -29.51 -10.30
C ASP A 316 -6.32 -30.28 -9.35
N PRO A 317 -6.83 -31.24 -8.55
CA PRO A 317 -6.02 -31.96 -7.57
C PRO A 317 -4.79 -32.65 -8.16
N ARG A 318 -4.89 -33.21 -9.37
CA ARG A 318 -3.77 -33.90 -10.03
C ARG A 318 -2.70 -32.91 -10.48
N VAL A 319 -3.14 -31.76 -11.00
CA VAL A 319 -2.23 -30.68 -11.41
C VAL A 319 -1.54 -30.09 -10.19
N LEU A 320 -2.27 -29.86 -9.10
CA LEU A 320 -1.72 -29.36 -7.84
C LEU A 320 -0.67 -30.33 -7.27
N GLU A 321 -0.99 -31.63 -7.18
CA GLU A 321 -0.05 -32.64 -6.69
C GLU A 321 1.22 -32.70 -7.54
N HIS A 322 1.09 -32.65 -8.86
CA HIS A 322 2.23 -32.57 -9.78
C HIS A 322 3.09 -31.32 -9.53
N THR A 323 2.44 -30.16 -9.36
CA THR A 323 3.09 -28.86 -9.10
C THR A 323 3.83 -28.88 -7.76
N ILE A 324 3.23 -29.46 -6.71
CA ILE A 324 3.88 -29.69 -5.41
C ILE A 324 5.12 -30.58 -5.58
N GLY A 325 5.01 -31.65 -6.37
CA GLY A 325 6.14 -32.54 -6.68
C GLY A 325 7.32 -31.81 -7.31
N ILE A 326 7.06 -30.94 -8.31
CA ILE A 326 8.09 -30.09 -8.93
C ILE A 326 8.77 -29.20 -7.89
N CYS A 327 8.02 -28.46 -7.08
CA CYS A 327 8.59 -27.57 -6.06
C CYS A 327 9.40 -28.34 -5.00
N ARG A 328 8.88 -29.48 -4.53
CA ARG A 328 9.52 -30.31 -3.51
C ARG A 328 10.87 -30.85 -3.96
N ASN A 329 10.98 -31.26 -5.23
CA ASN A 329 12.25 -31.72 -5.83
C ASN A 329 13.35 -30.64 -5.81
N HIS A 330 12.97 -29.37 -5.63
CA HIS A 330 13.88 -28.23 -5.54
C HIS A 330 13.88 -27.55 -4.16
N SER A 331 13.45 -28.25 -3.10
CA SER A 331 13.38 -27.73 -1.73
C SER A 331 12.50 -26.49 -1.55
N ILE A 332 11.46 -26.36 -2.38
CA ILE A 332 10.43 -25.32 -2.28
C ILE A 332 9.15 -25.93 -1.72
N ASP A 333 8.62 -25.33 -0.66
CA ASP A 333 7.33 -25.65 -0.09
C ASP A 333 6.22 -24.87 -0.82
N LEU A 334 5.40 -25.58 -1.60
CA LEU A 334 4.26 -24.97 -2.30
C LEU A 334 3.03 -25.00 -1.39
N ILE A 335 2.55 -23.82 -1.03
CA ILE A 335 1.34 -23.62 -0.22
C ILE A 335 0.24 -23.12 -1.15
N HIS A 336 -0.82 -23.92 -1.32
CA HIS A 336 -2.03 -23.49 -2.02
C HIS A 336 -3.02 -22.91 -1.02
N ILE A 337 -3.51 -21.69 -1.29
CA ILE A 337 -4.54 -21.04 -0.48
C ILE A 337 -5.76 -20.82 -1.39
N PRO A 338 -6.88 -21.50 -1.14
CA PRO A 338 -8.12 -21.22 -1.85
C PRO A 338 -8.63 -19.82 -1.45
N CYS A 339 -8.95 -19.00 -2.45
CA CYS A 339 -9.59 -17.70 -2.26
C CYS A 339 -11.04 -17.79 -2.71
N HIS A 340 -11.96 -17.48 -1.80
CA HIS A 340 -13.40 -17.45 -2.04
C HIS A 340 -13.85 -16.16 -2.70
#